data_AF-A0A2N7KJM8-F1
#
_entry.id   AF-A0A2N7KJM8-F1
#
_cell.length_a   1.000
_cell.length_b   1.000
_cell.length_c   1.000
_cell.angle_alpha   90.00
_cell.angle_beta   90.00
_cell.angle_gamma   90.00
#
_symmetry.space_group_name_H-M   'P 1'
#
loop_
_entity.id
_entity.type
_entity.pdbx_description
1 polymer ?
#
loop_
_entity_poly.entity_id
_entity_poly.type
_entity_poly.pdbx_seq_one_letter_code
_entity_poly.pdbx_strand_id
1 'polypeptide(L)'
;MKPELLQTIFNIIMLVGALMAAIGGFGAQYFGGKASEIASKKAQVQLNSTVLEQSQQIKDLGNQNIELTKLNSEMSMAIQAQTEELTSKGSYPFAQVTGGANNGNQSQITVNLIGKYAIPNLTIRVAVIPNYSSVSGLDLRVTGVNAETIGIDTLRPLESKWFMVDTSSSETAVILYFSSNNNKWTQSLRLVKTDKGRKVLSYVAGGNGERLKSVVDPDFPIRDGKYVIWSNVTKTLEEI
;
A
#
# COMPACT_ATOMS: atom_id res chain seq x y z
N MET A 1 -55.97 -69.25 -71.29
CA MET A 1 -56.30 -69.15 -69.86
C MET A 1 -57.68 -68.51 -69.72
N LYS A 2 -58.57 -69.03 -68.86
CA LYS A 2 -59.92 -68.46 -68.68
C LYS A 2 -59.82 -67.12 -67.91
N PRO A 3 -60.55 -66.06 -68.33
CA PRO A 3 -60.42 -64.70 -67.78
C PRO A 3 -60.70 -64.60 -66.27
N GLU A 4 -61.60 -65.43 -65.73
CA GLU A 4 -61.95 -65.46 -64.30
C GLU A 4 -60.77 -65.90 -63.40
N LEU A 5 -59.87 -66.75 -63.91
CA LEU A 5 -58.68 -67.20 -63.18
C LEU A 5 -57.67 -66.05 -63.02
N LEU A 6 -57.53 -65.21 -64.05
CA LEU A 6 -56.65 -64.05 -64.04
C LEU A 6 -57.14 -62.98 -63.06
N GLN A 7 -58.45 -62.74 -63.03
CA GLN A 7 -59.06 -61.75 -62.12
C GLN A 7 -58.97 -62.19 -60.65
N THR A 8 -59.13 -63.50 -60.38
CA THR A 8 -58.94 -64.07 -59.03
C THR A 8 -57.49 -63.94 -58.57
N ILE A 9 -56.52 -64.24 -59.43
CA ILE A 9 -55.09 -64.07 -59.13
C ILE A 9 -54.75 -62.60 -58.85
N PHE A 10 -55.30 -61.67 -59.63
CA PHE A 10 -55.06 -60.24 -59.43
C PHE A 10 -55.62 -59.73 -58.09
N ASN A 11 -56.81 -60.17 -57.70
CA ASN A 11 -57.42 -59.81 -56.42
C ASN A 11 -56.64 -60.38 -55.23
N ILE A 12 -56.08 -61.59 -55.35
CA ILE A 12 -55.22 -62.17 -54.32
C ILE A 12 -53.92 -61.38 -54.19
N ILE A 13 -53.28 -61.00 -55.30
CA ILE A 13 -52.05 -60.19 -55.29
C ILE A 13 -52.31 -58.82 -54.64
N MET A 14 -53.42 -58.16 -54.99
CA MET A 14 -53.82 -56.88 -54.40
C MET A 14 -54.08 -57.00 -52.89
N LEU A 15 -54.77 -58.06 -52.45
CA LEU A 15 -55.06 -58.30 -51.04
C LEU A 15 -53.77 -58.55 -50.24
N VAL A 16 -52.85 -59.36 -50.78
CA VAL A 16 -51.54 -59.63 -50.15
C VAL A 16 -50.71 -58.35 -50.11
N GLY A 17 -50.71 -57.55 -51.17
CA GLY A 17 -50.02 -56.25 -51.21
C GLY A 17 -50.56 -55.27 -50.17
N ALA A 18 -51.88 -55.18 -50.03
CA ALA A 18 -52.52 -54.33 -49.02
C ALA A 18 -52.23 -54.81 -47.59
N LEU A 19 -52.22 -56.12 -47.34
CA LEU A 19 -51.87 -56.69 -46.03
C LEU A 19 -50.41 -56.40 -45.66
N MET A 20 -49.50 -56.58 -46.61
CA MET A 20 -48.07 -56.30 -46.42
C MET A 20 -47.81 -54.81 -46.15
N ALA A 21 -48.51 -53.92 -46.86
CA ALA A 21 -48.43 -52.48 -46.62
C ALA A 21 -48.98 -52.08 -45.24
N ALA A 22 -50.10 -52.67 -44.81
CA ALA A 22 -50.67 -52.41 -43.49
C ALA A 22 -49.76 -52.91 -42.36
N ILE A 23 -49.21 -54.13 -42.49
CA ILE A 23 -48.25 -54.70 -41.52
C ILE A 23 -46.97 -53.87 -41.48
N GLY A 24 -46.47 -53.43 -42.64
CA GLY A 24 -45.32 -52.54 -42.74
C GLY A 24 -45.56 -51.17 -42.10
N GLY A 25 -46.73 -50.57 -42.32
CA GLY A 25 -47.12 -49.29 -41.73
C GLY A 25 -47.25 -49.34 -40.21
N PHE A 26 -47.97 -50.33 -39.66
CA PHE A 26 -48.09 -50.52 -38.22
C PHE A 26 -46.75 -50.87 -37.56
N GLY A 27 -45.93 -51.70 -38.21
CA GLY A 27 -44.58 -52.01 -37.75
C GLY A 27 -43.71 -50.74 -37.68
N ALA A 28 -43.64 -49.96 -38.75
CA ALA A 28 -42.86 -48.73 -38.79
C ALA A 28 -43.32 -47.71 -37.74
N GLN A 29 -44.63 -47.59 -37.50
CA GLN A 29 -45.19 -46.65 -36.53
C GLN A 29 -44.94 -47.11 -35.08
N TYR A 30 -45.11 -48.39 -34.79
CA TYR A 30 -44.88 -48.97 -33.46
C TYR A 30 -43.38 -49.00 -33.10
N PHE A 31 -42.53 -49.48 -34.00
CA PHE A 31 -41.08 -49.52 -33.79
C PHE A 31 -40.46 -48.13 -33.86
N GLY A 32 -40.96 -47.24 -34.73
CA GLY A 32 -40.53 -45.84 -34.80
C GLY A 32 -40.90 -45.05 -33.53
N GLY A 33 -42.12 -45.24 -33.01
CA GLY A 33 -42.55 -44.64 -31.74
C GLY A 33 -41.70 -45.11 -30.56
N LYS A 34 -41.46 -46.42 -30.43
CA LYS A 34 -40.58 -46.96 -29.38
C LYS A 34 -39.12 -46.51 -29.53
N ALA A 35 -38.59 -46.47 -30.75
CA ALA A 35 -37.24 -45.99 -31.00
C ALA A 35 -37.10 -44.50 -30.65
N SER A 36 -38.10 -43.68 -30.97
CA SER A 36 -38.15 -42.26 -30.61
C SER A 36 -38.24 -42.05 -29.10
N GLU A 37 -39.06 -42.83 -28.39
CA GLU A 37 -39.18 -42.73 -26.93
C GLU A 37 -37.87 -43.14 -26.22
N ILE A 38 -37.21 -44.20 -26.69
CA ILE A 38 -35.90 -44.63 -26.18
C ILE A 38 -34.84 -43.57 -26.47
N ALA A 39 -34.82 -43.00 -27.68
CA ALA A 39 -33.88 -41.94 -28.05
C ALA A 39 -34.11 -40.67 -27.22
N SER A 40 -35.37 -40.29 -26.98
CA SER A 40 -35.74 -39.15 -26.14
C SER A 40 -35.34 -39.36 -24.68
N LYS A 41 -35.61 -40.54 -24.10
CA LYS A 41 -35.15 -40.90 -22.76
C LYS A 41 -33.62 -40.86 -22.66
N LYS A 42 -32.92 -41.39 -23.66
CA LYS A 42 -31.45 -41.35 -23.70
C LYS A 42 -30.91 -39.92 -23.78
N ALA A 43 -31.50 -39.08 -24.63
CA ALA A 43 -31.15 -37.67 -24.75
C ALA A 43 -31.42 -36.88 -23.45
N GLN A 44 -32.54 -37.15 -22.77
CA GLN A 44 -32.89 -36.52 -21.49
C GLN A 44 -31.91 -36.90 -20.38
N VAL A 45 -31.52 -38.18 -20.31
CA VAL A 45 -30.51 -38.66 -19.35
C VAL A 45 -29.15 -38.01 -19.63
N GLN A 46 -28.76 -37.90 -20.91
CA GLN A 46 -27.51 -37.28 -21.32
C GLN A 46 -27.49 -35.77 -20.99
N LEU A 47 -28.58 -35.06 -21.26
CA LEU A 47 -28.76 -33.66 -20.87
C LEU A 47 -28.68 -33.48 -19.35
N ASN A 48 -29.38 -34.29 -18.57
CA ASN A 48 -29.33 -34.21 -17.11
C ASN A 48 -27.92 -34.49 -16.58
N SER A 49 -27.19 -35.45 -17.16
CA SER A 49 -25.79 -35.69 -16.77
C SER A 49 -24.90 -34.50 -17.11
N THR A 50 -25.03 -33.90 -18.30
CA THR A 50 -24.22 -32.75 -18.71
C THR A 50 -24.54 -31.51 -17.87
N VAL A 51 -25.81 -31.26 -17.53
CA VAL A 51 -26.21 -30.15 -16.65
C VAL A 51 -25.67 -30.33 -15.23
N LEU A 52 -25.69 -31.56 -14.69
CA LEU A 52 -25.09 -31.86 -13.39
C LEU A 52 -23.57 -31.64 -13.41
N GLU A 53 -22.90 -32.10 -14.46
CA GLU A 53 -21.45 -31.94 -14.64
C GLU A 53 -21.06 -30.46 -14.75
N GLN A 54 -21.79 -29.68 -15.57
CA GLN A 54 -21.59 -28.24 -15.70
C GLN A 54 -21.91 -27.50 -14.39
N SER A 55 -22.96 -27.88 -13.67
CA SER A 55 -23.29 -27.27 -12.38
C SER A 55 -22.23 -27.55 -11.32
N GLN A 56 -21.59 -28.72 -11.37
CA GLN A 56 -20.47 -29.06 -10.48
C GLN A 56 -19.23 -28.25 -10.85
N GLN A 57 -18.90 -28.15 -12.15
CA GLN A 57 -17.81 -27.30 -12.62
C GLN A 57 -18.00 -25.81 -12.25
N ILE A 58 -19.22 -25.28 -12.32
CA ILE A 58 -19.53 -23.91 -11.90
C ILE A 58 -19.33 -23.73 -10.39
N LYS A 59 -19.71 -24.72 -9.57
CA LYS A 59 -19.42 -24.69 -8.12
C LYS A 59 -17.92 -24.71 -7.85
N ASP A 60 -17.17 -25.54 -8.55
CA ASP A 60 -15.74 -25.67 -8.36
C ASP A 60 -15.01 -24.38 -8.81
N LEU A 61 -15.40 -23.79 -9.95
CA LEU A 61 -14.92 -22.48 -10.41
C LEU A 61 -15.30 -21.35 -9.45
N GLY A 62 -16.50 -21.40 -8.87
CA GLY A 62 -16.96 -20.45 -7.86
C GLY A 62 -16.10 -20.51 -6.59
N ASN A 63 -15.81 -21.72 -6.10
CA ASN A 63 -14.93 -21.93 -4.95
C ASN A 63 -13.49 -21.46 -5.24
N GLN A 64 -12.96 -21.77 -6.43
CA GLN A 64 -11.64 -21.29 -6.87
C GLN A 64 -11.57 -19.76 -6.95
N ASN A 65 -12.63 -19.10 -7.43
CA ASN A 65 -12.69 -17.64 -7.46
C ASN A 65 -12.76 -17.01 -6.07
N ILE A 66 -13.47 -17.64 -5.12
CA ILE A 66 -13.51 -17.20 -3.73
C ILE A 66 -12.13 -17.36 -3.09
N GLU A 67 -11.44 -18.48 -3.32
CA GLU A 67 -10.06 -18.69 -2.86
C GLU A 67 -9.09 -17.69 -3.49
N LEU A 68 -9.17 -17.43 -4.80
CA LEU A 68 -8.35 -16.43 -5.48
C LEU A 68 -8.61 -15.02 -4.96
N THR A 69 -9.87 -14.68 -4.66
CA THR A 69 -10.22 -13.37 -4.09
C THR A 69 -9.69 -13.24 -2.67
N LYS A 70 -9.80 -14.31 -1.86
CA LYS A 70 -9.23 -14.37 -0.52
C LYS A 70 -7.70 -14.26 -0.56
N LEU A 71 -7.04 -15.02 -1.45
CA LEU A 71 -5.60 -14.97 -1.66
C LEU A 71 -5.14 -13.59 -2.16
N ASN A 72 -5.88 -12.96 -3.06
CA ASN A 72 -5.57 -11.59 -3.52
C ASN A 72 -5.75 -10.56 -2.39
N SER A 73 -6.76 -10.73 -1.54
CA SER A 73 -6.96 -9.88 -0.36
C SER A 73 -5.85 -10.08 0.67
N GLU A 74 -5.47 -11.34 0.94
CA GLU A 74 -4.37 -11.71 1.84
C GLU A 74 -3.02 -11.23 1.28
N MET A 75 -2.79 -11.35 -0.03
CA MET A 75 -1.59 -10.85 -0.71
C MET A 75 -1.58 -9.32 -0.73
N SER A 76 -2.72 -8.65 -0.91
CA SER A 76 -2.80 -7.18 -0.82
C SER A 76 -2.55 -6.69 0.61
N MET A 77 -3.10 -7.37 1.61
CA MET A 77 -2.82 -7.11 3.02
C MET A 77 -1.36 -7.45 3.37
N ALA A 78 -0.78 -8.50 2.81
CA ALA A 78 0.61 -8.86 3.02
C ALA A 78 1.57 -7.92 2.28
N ILE A 79 1.18 -7.37 1.13
CA ILE A 79 1.92 -6.32 0.42
C ILE A 79 1.81 -5.01 1.18
N GLN A 80 0.63 -4.68 1.72
CA GLN A 80 0.43 -3.49 2.54
C GLN A 80 1.17 -3.61 3.87
N ALA A 81 1.09 -4.77 4.53
CA ALA A 81 1.83 -5.09 5.74
C ALA A 81 3.34 -5.19 5.49
N GLN A 82 3.82 -5.78 4.39
CA GLN A 82 5.24 -5.75 4.02
C GLN A 82 5.69 -4.34 3.61
N THR A 83 4.81 -3.54 2.98
CA THR A 83 5.07 -2.14 2.71
C THR A 83 5.15 -1.35 4.01
N GLU A 84 4.30 -1.61 5.00
CA GLU A 84 4.25 -0.99 6.33
C GLU A 84 5.40 -1.49 7.25
N GLU A 85 5.79 -2.75 7.14
CA GLU A 85 6.83 -3.43 7.94
C GLU A 85 8.25 -3.17 7.39
N LEU A 86 8.39 -2.98 6.06
CA LEU A 86 9.58 -2.37 5.45
C LEU A 86 9.63 -0.84 5.65
N THR A 87 8.58 -0.22 6.23
CA THR A 87 8.45 1.24 6.44
C THR A 87 8.16 1.64 7.88
N SER A 88 8.67 0.96 8.92
CA SER A 88 8.41 1.42 10.30
C SER A 88 8.81 2.88 10.59
N LYS A 89 9.49 3.59 9.65
CA LYS A 89 9.64 5.06 9.62
C LYS A 89 9.44 5.75 8.26
N GLY A 90 9.12 5.04 7.18
CA GLY A 90 9.17 5.58 5.81
C GLY A 90 10.53 6.21 5.44
N SER A 91 10.61 6.89 4.29
CA SER A 91 11.76 7.77 4.02
C SER A 91 11.48 9.14 4.61
N TYR A 92 12.42 9.67 5.40
CA TYR A 92 12.26 10.94 6.11
C TYR A 92 13.52 11.81 5.99
N PRO A 93 13.37 13.14 6.05
CA PRO A 93 14.50 14.05 6.04
C PRO A 93 15.18 14.06 7.41
N PHE A 94 16.51 14.10 7.43
CA PHE A 94 17.29 14.27 8.64
C PHE A 94 18.39 15.30 8.42
N ALA A 95 18.40 16.31 9.28
CA ALA A 95 19.37 17.39 9.27
C ALA A 95 20.52 17.13 10.26
N GLN A 96 21.72 17.56 9.89
CA GLN A 96 22.91 17.50 10.71
C GLN A 96 23.66 18.82 10.64
N VAL A 97 24.35 19.17 11.71
CA VAL A 97 25.29 20.29 11.71
C VAL A 97 26.60 19.78 11.16
N THR A 98 27.01 20.22 9.97
CA THR A 98 28.21 19.71 9.28
C THR A 98 29.37 20.70 9.26
N GLY A 99 29.13 21.95 9.65
CA GLY A 99 30.14 23.00 9.63
C GLY A 99 29.63 24.30 10.21
N GLY A 100 30.43 25.36 10.07
CA GLY A 100 30.06 26.70 10.48
C GLY A 100 30.79 27.77 9.69
N ALA A 101 30.23 28.97 9.68
CA ALA A 101 30.83 30.15 9.07
C ALA A 101 30.77 31.34 10.02
N ASN A 102 31.29 32.49 9.58
CA ASN A 102 31.31 33.75 10.32
C ASN A 102 31.89 33.58 11.73
N ASN A 103 33.09 33.00 11.83
CA ASN A 103 33.78 32.74 13.10
C ASN A 103 32.94 31.91 14.10
N GLY A 104 32.12 31.00 13.58
CA GLY A 104 31.25 30.16 14.41
C GLY A 104 29.93 30.84 14.80
N ASN A 105 29.57 31.98 14.22
CA ASN A 105 28.27 32.61 14.42
C ASN A 105 27.16 32.04 13.53
N GLN A 106 27.52 31.23 12.52
CA GLN A 106 26.54 30.47 11.75
C GLN A 106 26.88 28.99 11.75
N SER A 107 25.84 28.17 11.66
CA SER A 107 25.95 26.73 11.47
C SER A 107 25.44 26.35 10.08
N GLN A 108 26.18 25.48 9.39
CA GLN A 108 25.68 24.84 8.19
C GLN A 108 24.82 23.64 8.60
N ILE A 109 23.55 23.66 8.19
CA ILE A 109 22.60 22.58 8.38
C ILE A 109 22.51 21.82 7.06
N THR A 110 22.93 20.55 7.07
CA THR A 110 22.85 19.66 5.92
C THR A 110 21.72 18.66 6.12
N VAL A 111 20.77 18.65 5.21
CA VAL A 111 19.60 17.78 5.17
C VAL A 111 19.87 16.63 4.21
N ASN A 112 19.75 15.42 4.72
CA ASN A 112 19.93 14.17 3.99
C ASN A 112 18.65 13.34 4.04
N LEU A 113 18.49 12.45 3.06
CA LEU A 113 17.45 11.43 3.09
C LEU A 113 17.86 10.29 4.01
N ILE A 114 17.00 9.90 4.94
CA ILE A 114 17.07 8.60 5.60
C ILE A 114 15.96 7.73 5.02
N GLY A 115 16.37 6.67 4.31
CA GLY A 115 15.44 5.76 3.65
C GLY A 115 15.78 5.55 2.18
N LYS A 116 14.95 4.75 1.50
CA LYS A 116 15.19 4.30 0.13
C LYS A 116 14.50 5.17 -0.93
N TYR A 117 13.41 5.84 -0.56
CA TYR A 117 12.53 6.53 -1.51
C TYR A 117 12.73 8.04 -1.43
N ALA A 118 12.87 8.68 -2.59
CA ALA A 118 12.98 10.12 -2.67
C ALA A 118 11.73 10.81 -2.10
N ILE A 119 11.92 11.98 -1.50
CA ILE A 119 10.84 12.80 -0.96
C ILE A 119 10.62 13.98 -1.92
N PRO A 120 9.55 13.97 -2.74
CA PRO A 120 9.24 15.05 -3.66
C PRO A 120 8.57 16.22 -2.94
N ASN A 121 8.59 17.41 -3.55
CA ASN A 121 7.95 18.64 -3.05
C ASN A 121 8.27 18.95 -1.57
N LEU A 122 9.50 18.68 -1.12
CA LEU A 122 9.95 18.94 0.23
C LEU A 122 10.13 20.44 0.46
N THR A 123 9.43 20.93 1.48
CA THR A 123 9.58 22.29 2.01
C THR A 123 10.05 22.21 3.45
N ILE A 124 10.89 23.18 3.85
CA ILE A 124 11.38 23.30 5.22
C ILE A 124 11.02 24.68 5.74
N ARG A 125 10.35 24.74 6.88
CA ARG A 125 10.26 25.98 7.66
C ARG A 125 11.27 25.92 8.81
N VAL A 126 12.10 26.94 8.92
CA VAL A 126 13.21 26.98 9.88
C VAL A 126 12.92 28.02 10.97
N ALA A 127 12.85 27.58 12.23
CA ALA A 127 12.77 28.46 13.38
C ALA A 127 14.08 28.40 14.18
N VAL A 128 14.70 29.56 14.41
CA VAL A 128 15.96 29.69 15.15
C VAL A 128 15.69 30.47 16.43
N ILE A 129 16.03 29.88 17.57
CA ILE A 129 15.77 30.45 18.89
C ILE A 129 17.10 30.55 19.65
N PRO A 130 17.65 31.75 19.81
CA PRO A 130 18.85 31.97 20.61
C PRO A 130 18.55 31.78 22.10
N ASN A 131 19.54 31.35 22.86
CA ASN A 131 19.50 31.18 24.32
C ASN A 131 18.26 30.41 24.79
N TYR A 132 17.94 29.30 24.12
CA TYR A 132 16.68 28.57 24.33
C TYR A 132 16.45 28.10 25.79
N SER A 133 17.50 27.99 26.61
CA SER A 133 17.38 27.68 28.04
C SER A 133 16.87 28.84 28.91
N SER A 134 16.73 30.06 28.38
CA SER A 134 16.08 31.18 29.06
C SER A 134 14.67 31.46 28.53
N VAL A 135 14.22 30.75 27.49
CA VAL A 135 12.90 30.93 26.87
C VAL A 135 11.90 29.91 27.40
N SER A 136 10.68 30.34 27.73
CA SER A 136 9.58 29.46 28.13
C SER A 136 9.03 28.69 26.93
N GLY A 137 8.69 27.41 27.12
CA GLY A 137 8.13 26.58 26.03
C GLY A 137 6.81 27.09 25.43
N LEU A 138 6.08 27.95 26.14
CA LEU A 138 4.81 28.55 25.70
C LEU A 138 5.02 29.69 24.67
N ASP A 139 6.10 30.45 24.78
CA ASP A 139 6.40 31.59 23.88
C ASP A 139 6.80 31.13 22.46
N LEU A 140 7.10 29.84 22.29
CA LEU A 140 7.52 29.23 21.03
C LEU A 140 6.42 29.14 19.98
N ARG A 141 5.16 29.13 20.39
CA ARG A 141 4.01 29.16 19.45
C ARG A 141 3.98 30.47 18.66
N VAL A 142 4.62 31.52 19.18
CA VAL A 142 4.67 32.87 18.57
C VAL A 142 5.93 33.03 17.70
N THR A 143 7.08 32.47 18.08
CA THR A 143 8.32 32.61 17.29
C THR A 143 8.35 31.77 16.02
N GLY A 144 7.59 30.67 15.95
CA GLY A 144 7.44 29.86 14.74
C GLY A 144 6.64 30.51 13.60
N VAL A 145 6.04 31.70 13.83
CA VAL A 145 5.16 32.38 12.86
C VAL A 145 5.97 33.02 11.71
N ASN A 146 7.20 33.48 11.97
CA ASN A 146 8.07 34.14 10.97
C ASN A 146 9.20 33.26 10.43
N ALA A 147 9.04 31.92 10.50
CA ALA A 147 10.04 30.98 10.02
C ALA A 147 10.22 31.07 8.49
N GLU A 148 11.45 31.28 8.04
CA GLU A 148 11.81 31.27 6.61
C GLU A 148 11.49 29.90 6.02
N THR A 149 10.89 29.92 4.82
CA THR A 149 10.55 28.69 4.09
C THR A 149 11.54 28.45 2.97
N ILE A 150 12.22 27.32 3.01
CA ILE A 150 13.18 26.88 2.01
C ILE A 150 12.53 25.77 1.19
N GLY A 151 12.41 25.99 -0.12
CA GLY A 151 12.00 24.97 -1.08
C GLY A 151 13.19 24.09 -1.46
N ILE A 152 13.06 22.78 -1.31
CA ILE A 152 14.11 21.79 -1.64
C ILE A 152 13.75 20.95 -2.88
N ASP A 153 12.52 21.09 -3.36
CA ASP A 153 11.91 20.28 -4.42
C ASP A 153 11.99 18.79 -4.07
N THR A 154 12.92 18.03 -4.64
CA THR A 154 13.06 16.60 -4.35
C THR A 154 14.33 16.33 -3.56
N LEU A 155 14.21 15.63 -2.43
CA LEU A 155 15.33 15.09 -1.68
C LEU A 155 15.53 13.62 -2.06
N ARG A 156 16.58 13.33 -2.84
CA ARG A 156 16.89 11.97 -3.33
C ARG A 156 17.90 11.25 -2.44
N PRO A 157 17.99 9.91 -2.54
CA PRO A 157 19.08 9.17 -1.93
C PRO A 157 20.44 9.72 -2.37
N LEU A 158 21.39 9.83 -1.44
CA LEU A 158 22.75 10.34 -1.66
C LEU A 158 22.85 11.84 -2.04
N GLU A 159 21.72 12.53 -2.15
CA GLU A 159 21.70 13.99 -2.28
C GLU A 159 21.64 14.64 -0.90
N SER A 160 22.42 15.69 -0.75
CA SER A 160 22.45 16.53 0.43
C SER A 160 22.07 17.95 0.04
N LYS A 161 21.26 18.58 0.86
CA LYS A 161 20.84 19.98 0.69
C LYS A 161 21.28 20.74 1.92
N TRP A 162 21.73 21.97 1.78
CA TRP A 162 22.25 22.70 2.91
C TRP A 162 21.82 24.16 2.90
N PHE A 163 21.77 24.73 4.10
CA PHE A 163 21.53 26.15 4.33
C PHE A 163 22.23 26.60 5.62
N MET A 164 22.36 27.91 5.78
CA MET A 164 23.01 28.51 6.94
C MET A 164 21.97 29.00 7.93
N VAL A 165 22.22 28.79 9.22
CA VAL A 165 21.39 29.31 10.31
C VAL A 165 22.25 30.11 11.29
N ASP A 166 21.70 31.20 11.82
CA ASP A 166 22.35 31.99 12.86
C ASP A 166 22.45 31.17 14.16
N THR A 167 23.67 31.02 14.66
CA THR A 167 24.00 30.32 15.91
C THR A 167 25.06 31.11 16.69
N SER A 168 24.94 32.44 16.66
CA SER A 168 25.81 33.41 17.34
C SER A 168 25.79 33.27 18.86
N SER A 169 24.65 32.88 19.44
CA SER A 169 24.48 32.68 20.88
C SER A 169 25.24 31.47 21.43
N SER A 170 25.42 31.42 22.76
CA SER A 170 26.07 30.29 23.44
C SER A 170 25.26 29.01 23.30
N GLU A 171 23.94 29.14 23.34
CA GLU A 171 22.98 28.07 23.14
C GLU A 171 21.99 28.49 22.04
N THR A 172 21.61 27.59 21.15
CA THR A 172 20.64 27.87 20.08
C THR A 172 19.80 26.64 19.81
N ALA A 173 18.48 26.80 19.78
CA ALA A 173 17.56 25.78 19.29
C ALA A 173 17.22 26.07 17.83
N VAL A 174 17.31 25.06 16.99
CA VAL A 174 16.87 25.13 15.59
C VAL A 174 15.76 24.09 15.42
N ILE A 175 14.57 24.53 15.02
CA ILE A 175 13.44 23.66 14.74
C ILE A 175 13.18 23.69 13.24
N LEU A 176 13.18 22.51 12.63
CA LEU A 176 12.92 22.29 11.22
C LEU A 176 11.56 21.61 11.09
N TYR A 177 10.62 22.29 10.45
CA TYR A 177 9.34 21.74 10.08
C TYR A 177 9.38 21.34 8.62
N PHE A 178 9.51 20.05 8.36
CA PHE A 178 9.50 19.48 7.04
C PHE A 178 8.07 19.16 6.62
N SER A 179 7.72 19.47 5.37
CA SER A 179 6.44 19.12 4.77
C SER A 179 6.63 18.69 3.33
N SER A 180 6.03 17.57 2.95
CA SER A 180 5.99 17.06 1.57
C SER A 180 4.66 16.35 1.34
N ASN A 181 3.83 16.87 0.43
CA ASN A 181 2.49 16.35 0.16
C ASN A 181 1.69 16.17 1.48
N ASN A 182 1.38 14.93 1.85
CA ASN A 182 0.62 14.61 3.08
C ASN A 182 1.50 14.25 4.29
N ASN A 183 2.83 14.29 4.14
CA ASN A 183 3.76 13.92 5.20
C ASN A 183 4.38 15.15 5.86
N LYS A 184 4.53 15.08 7.17
CA LYS A 184 5.16 16.13 7.99
C LYS A 184 6.17 15.49 8.92
N TRP A 185 7.28 16.19 9.15
CA TRP A 185 8.27 15.81 10.15
C TRP A 185 8.73 17.05 10.88
N THR A 186 9.05 16.89 12.15
CA THR A 186 9.64 17.96 12.95
C THR A 186 10.96 17.48 13.49
N GLN A 187 12.04 18.20 13.18
CA GLN A 187 13.34 17.97 13.79
C GLN A 187 13.71 19.13 14.68
N SER A 188 14.15 18.81 15.88
CA SER A 188 14.68 19.76 16.84
C SER A 188 16.18 19.51 17.01
N LEU A 189 16.97 20.53 16.76
CA LEU A 189 18.38 20.58 17.10
C LEU A 189 18.56 21.53 18.30
N ARG A 190 19.41 21.14 19.25
CA ARG A 190 19.93 21.97 20.33
C ARG A 190 21.43 22.04 20.14
N LEU A 191 21.93 23.25 19.94
CA LEU A 191 23.33 23.52 19.71
C LEU A 191 23.85 24.27 20.91
N VAL A 192 24.96 23.80 21.49
CA VAL A 192 25.63 24.45 22.62
C VAL A 192 27.10 24.63 22.29
N LYS A 193 27.61 25.85 22.47
CA LYS A 193 29.04 26.17 22.35
C LYS A 193 29.74 25.73 23.65
N THR A 194 30.68 24.81 23.54
CA THR A 194 31.52 24.35 24.66
C THR A 194 32.98 24.68 24.37
N ASP A 195 33.84 24.53 25.39
CA ASP A 195 35.29 24.57 25.27
C ASP A 195 35.84 23.53 24.28
N LYS A 196 35.16 22.38 24.15
CA LYS A 196 35.45 21.33 23.17
C LYS A 196 34.77 21.53 21.81
N GLY A 197 34.29 22.74 21.52
CA GLY A 197 33.57 23.07 20.30
C GLY A 197 32.05 22.97 20.43
N ARG A 198 31.35 22.97 19.31
CA ARG A 198 29.89 22.94 19.30
C ARG A 198 29.38 21.51 19.48
N LYS A 199 28.45 21.34 20.43
CA LYS A 199 27.78 20.07 20.71
C LYS A 199 26.32 20.15 20.29
N VAL A 200 25.81 19.04 19.76
CA VAL A 200 24.46 18.94 19.20
C VAL A 200 23.68 17.82 19.85
N LEU A 201 22.46 18.14 20.28
CA LEU A 201 21.39 17.18 20.56
C LEU A 201 20.34 17.35 19.46
N SER A 202 20.04 16.28 18.74
CA SER A 202 19.11 16.30 17.62
C SER A 202 18.09 15.18 17.75
N TYR A 203 16.82 15.49 17.57
CA TYR A 203 15.76 14.49 17.51
C TYR A 203 14.73 14.85 16.45
N VAL A 204 14.28 13.85 15.71
CA VAL A 204 13.27 13.98 14.66
C VAL A 204 12.05 13.14 15.00
N ALA A 205 10.88 13.73 14.78
CA ALA A 205 9.59 13.10 14.97
C ALA A 205 8.76 13.12 13.68
N GLY A 206 7.95 12.07 13.49
CA GLY A 206 6.96 11.97 12.42
C GLY A 206 5.74 12.86 12.67
N GLY A 207 4.82 12.90 11.70
CA GLY A 207 3.62 13.74 11.75
C GLY A 207 2.65 13.38 12.87
N ASN A 208 2.69 12.14 13.35
CA ASN A 208 1.93 11.64 14.51
C ASN A 208 2.65 11.87 15.86
N GLY A 209 3.83 12.51 15.85
CA GLY A 209 4.64 12.75 17.04
C GLY A 209 5.54 11.58 17.45
N GLU A 210 5.56 10.47 16.71
CA GLU A 210 6.44 9.34 17.00
C GLU A 210 7.91 9.72 16.76
N ARG A 211 8.81 9.27 17.63
CA ARG A 211 10.23 9.56 17.48
C ARG A 211 10.87 8.67 16.42
N LEU A 212 11.42 9.30 15.38
CA LEU A 212 12.09 8.61 14.30
C LEU A 212 13.58 8.38 14.56
N LYS A 213 14.29 9.37 15.11
CA LYS A 213 15.71 9.24 15.43
C LYS A 213 16.12 10.30 16.45
N SER A 214 17.08 9.95 17.30
CA SER A 214 17.77 10.88 18.19
C SER A 214 19.28 10.66 18.09
N VAL A 215 20.04 11.75 18.16
CA VAL A 215 21.51 11.76 18.16
C VAL A 215 21.96 12.78 19.18
N VAL A 216 22.93 12.40 20.01
CA VAL A 216 23.55 13.30 21.00
C VAL A 216 25.05 13.22 20.81
N ASP A 217 25.69 14.37 20.64
CA ASP A 217 27.14 14.43 20.60
C ASP A 217 27.73 14.03 21.97
N PRO A 218 28.90 13.37 21.98
CA PRO A 218 29.65 13.16 23.20
C PRO A 218 29.92 14.49 23.92
N ASP A 219 29.76 14.50 25.24
CA ASP A 219 29.89 15.69 26.10
C ASP A 219 28.82 16.78 25.88
N PHE A 220 27.67 16.47 25.28
CA PHE A 220 26.56 17.42 25.27
C PHE A 220 26.16 17.78 26.72
N PRO A 221 26.04 19.06 27.10
CA PRO A 221 25.77 19.46 28.48
C PRO A 221 24.47 18.89 29.04
N ILE A 222 24.55 18.41 30.28
CA ILE A 222 23.43 17.82 31.03
C ILE A 222 23.25 18.61 32.33
N ARG A 223 22.01 18.90 32.72
CA ARG A 223 21.67 19.48 34.03
C ARG A 223 20.86 18.45 34.80
N ASP A 224 21.32 18.07 36.00
CA ASP A 224 20.65 17.10 36.88
C ASP A 224 20.31 15.77 36.20
N GLY A 225 21.23 15.26 35.38
CA GLY A 225 21.03 14.01 34.63
C GLY A 225 20.08 14.10 33.43
N LYS A 226 19.56 15.28 33.10
CA LYS A 226 18.64 15.52 31.98
C LYS A 226 19.15 16.56 30.99
N TYR A 227 18.71 16.44 29.74
CA TYR A 227 18.97 17.43 28.70
C TYR A 227 18.02 18.60 28.85
N VAL A 228 18.54 19.82 28.76
CA VAL A 228 17.73 21.03 28.71
C VAL A 228 17.09 21.11 27.33
N ILE A 229 15.77 21.11 27.28
CA ILE A 229 15.00 21.27 26.04
C ILE A 229 14.56 22.72 25.89
N TRP A 230 14.13 23.33 27.02
CA TRP A 230 13.71 24.74 27.21
C TRP A 230 13.99 25.16 28.66
N SER A 231 13.78 26.43 29.02
CA SER A 231 14.01 26.96 30.38
C SER A 231 13.36 26.14 31.49
N ASN A 232 12.15 25.65 31.25
CA ASN A 232 11.34 24.90 32.22
C ASN A 232 11.13 23.43 31.83
N VAL A 233 11.84 22.94 30.80
CA VAL A 233 11.65 21.58 30.29
C VAL A 233 13.00 20.89 30.19
N THR A 234 13.22 19.91 31.04
CA THR A 234 14.34 18.98 30.95
C THR A 234 13.82 17.58 30.67
N LYS A 235 14.55 16.80 29.87
CA LYS A 235 14.15 15.44 29.47
C LYS A 235 15.34 14.49 29.45
N THR A 236 15.13 13.24 29.81
CA THR A 236 16.06 12.15 29.51
C THR A 236 16.01 11.82 28.01
N LEU A 237 16.99 11.06 27.51
CA LEU A 237 16.95 10.62 26.12
C LEU A 237 15.69 9.80 25.81
N GLU A 238 15.14 9.06 26.78
CA GLU A 238 13.91 8.27 26.60
C GLU A 238 12.65 9.13 26.56
N GLU A 239 12.64 10.25 27.29
CA GLU A 239 11.53 11.21 27.38
C GLU A 239 11.45 12.16 26.17
N ILE A 240 12.56 12.32 25.43
CA ILE A 240 12.65 13.13 24.19
C ILE A 240 11.92 12.43 23.06
#